data_AF-A0A7K4D3D2-F1
#
_entry.id   AF-A0A7K4D3D2-F1
#
_cell.length_a   1.000
_cell.length_b   1.000
_cell.length_c   1.000
_cell.angle_alpha   90.00
_cell.angle_beta   90.00
_cell.angle_gamma   90.00
#
_symmetry.space_group_name_H-M   'P 1'
#
loop_
_entity.id
_entity.type
_entity.pdbx_description
1 polymer ?
#
loop_
_entity_poly.entity_id
_entity_poly.type
_entity_poly.pdbx_seq_one_letter_code
_entity_poly.pdbx_strand_id
1 'polypeptide(L)'
;MTAQKIVETRDKIQSWLTQEGLFKETVQDENLHFHIAAEYPAHTGRHVSIIQPKNREDMIVVFSRIRLAEAHQKAIVAMPPKEKEMLLWQMRYDLLFQQSSFEIESDRGDLQGIHFTREIYYDGLTKNKLMEAVRENFKCELYIVWKFQEVFGEGHTNKASGPPEPMYC
;
A
#
# COMPACT_ATOMS: atom_id res chain seq x y z
N MET A 1 -12.30 22.16 12.46
CA MET A 1 -13.28 21.79 11.40
C MET A 1 -14.51 21.19 12.08
N THR A 2 -15.72 21.18 11.49
CA THR A 2 -16.90 20.61 12.21
C THR A 2 -16.91 19.09 12.11
N ALA A 3 -17.25 18.39 13.20
CA ALA A 3 -17.45 16.93 13.21
C ALA A 3 -18.43 16.46 12.12
N GLN A 4 -19.39 17.31 11.76
CA GLN A 4 -20.31 17.08 10.65
C GLN A 4 -19.61 16.93 9.30
N LYS A 5 -18.62 17.78 8.99
CA LYS A 5 -17.91 17.74 7.70
C LYS A 5 -17.08 16.45 7.54
N ILE A 6 -16.56 15.91 8.66
CA ILE A 6 -15.85 14.63 8.70
C ILE A 6 -16.79 13.47 8.32
N VAL A 7 -17.99 13.44 8.93
CA VAL A 7 -19.01 12.43 8.65
C VAL A 7 -19.47 12.51 7.18
N GLU A 8 -19.80 13.71 6.70
CA GLU A 8 -20.19 13.92 5.30
C GLU A 8 -19.10 13.46 4.32
N THR A 9 -17.83 13.73 4.65
CA THR A 9 -16.70 13.31 3.81
C THR A 9 -16.52 11.80 3.80
N ARG A 10 -16.63 11.14 4.97
CA ARG A 10 -16.62 9.68 5.08
C ARG A 10 -17.70 9.06 4.20
N ASP A 11 -18.93 9.53 4.32
CA ASP A 11 -20.08 8.97 3.61
C ASP A 11 -19.97 9.17 2.10
N LYS A 12 -19.42 10.32 1.67
CA LYS A 12 -19.10 10.61 0.28
C LYS A 12 -18.06 9.65 -0.29
N ILE A 13 -16.97 9.41 0.46
CA ILE A 13 -15.91 8.46 0.07
C ILE A 13 -16.45 7.05 -0.01
N GLN A 14 -17.20 6.61 1.00
CA GLN A 14 -17.83 5.30 1.02
C GLN A 14 -18.75 5.11 -0.19
N SER A 15 -19.60 6.09 -0.48
CA SER A 15 -20.48 6.05 -1.66
C SER A 15 -19.69 5.89 -2.97
N TRP A 16 -18.60 6.64 -3.14
CA TRP A 16 -17.74 6.52 -4.31
C TRP A 16 -17.10 5.14 -4.43
N LEU A 17 -16.58 4.58 -3.34
CA LEU A 17 -15.98 3.25 -3.33
C LEU A 17 -17.02 2.15 -3.63
N THR A 18 -18.23 2.27 -3.09
CA THR A 18 -19.33 1.33 -3.37
C THR A 18 -19.75 1.38 -4.84
N GLN A 19 -19.84 2.57 -5.44
CA GLN A 19 -20.16 2.72 -6.87
C GLN A 19 -19.14 2.03 -7.79
N GLU A 20 -17.87 2.01 -7.39
CA GLU A 20 -16.78 1.38 -8.13
C GLU A 20 -16.59 -0.10 -7.76
N GLY A 21 -17.39 -0.66 -6.84
CA GLY A 21 -17.26 -2.04 -6.36
C GLY A 21 -16.02 -2.30 -5.50
N LEU A 22 -15.41 -1.24 -4.95
CA LEU A 22 -14.17 -1.31 -4.17
C LEU A 22 -14.39 -1.34 -2.66
N PHE A 23 -15.56 -0.88 -2.18
CA PHE A 23 -15.85 -0.83 -0.74
C PHE A 23 -15.91 -2.24 -0.13
N LYS A 24 -15.28 -2.40 1.03
CA LYS A 24 -15.33 -3.64 1.82
C LYS A 24 -16.11 -3.43 3.10
N GLU A 25 -15.59 -2.61 3.99
CA GLU A 25 -16.19 -2.37 5.31
C GLU A 25 -15.66 -1.08 5.95
N THR A 26 -16.31 -0.68 7.04
CA THR A 26 -15.81 0.38 7.93
C THR A 26 -15.20 -0.27 9.15
N VAL A 27 -13.95 0.08 9.44
CA VAL A 27 -13.17 -0.46 10.55
C VAL A 27 -13.24 0.50 11.74
N GLN A 28 -13.39 -0.05 12.95
CA GLN A 28 -13.32 0.75 14.17
C GLN A 28 -11.85 0.96 14.57
N ASP A 29 -11.43 2.21 14.70
CA ASP A 29 -10.11 2.59 15.21
C ASP A 29 -10.25 3.84 16.09
N GLU A 30 -9.84 3.72 17.35
CA GLU A 30 -9.92 4.80 18.34
C GLU A 30 -8.96 5.96 18.04
N ASN A 31 -7.96 5.78 17.19
CA ASN A 31 -6.98 6.81 16.83
C ASN A 31 -7.37 7.58 15.56
N LEU A 32 -8.42 7.13 14.88
CA LEU A 32 -8.88 7.70 13.61
C LEU A 32 -10.28 8.32 13.77
N HIS A 33 -10.57 9.32 12.96
CA HIS A 33 -11.93 9.82 12.80
C HIS A 33 -12.79 8.83 12.03
N PHE A 34 -12.22 8.18 11.01
CA PHE A 34 -12.79 7.02 10.35
C PHE A 34 -11.69 6.20 9.66
N HIS A 35 -12.02 4.93 9.43
CA HIS A 35 -11.23 4.00 8.63
C HIS A 35 -12.19 3.23 7.72
N ILE A 36 -12.03 3.41 6.41
CA ILE A 36 -12.74 2.64 5.39
C ILE A 36 -11.75 1.65 4.79
N ALA A 37 -12.06 0.36 4.89
CA ALA A 37 -11.37 -0.68 4.15
C ALA A 37 -11.99 -0.79 2.75
N ALA A 38 -11.12 -0.83 1.75
CA ALA A 38 -11.47 -1.07 0.37
C ALA A 38 -10.50 -2.09 -0.24
N GLU A 39 -10.82 -2.54 -1.43
CA GLU A 39 -10.01 -3.50 -2.16
C GLU A 39 -9.77 -3.02 -3.58
N TYR A 40 -8.51 -2.93 -3.97
CA TYR A 40 -8.13 -2.53 -5.32
C TYR A 40 -6.93 -3.34 -5.83
N PRO A 41 -7.06 -4.00 -6.99
CA PRO A 41 -8.25 -4.11 -7.83
C PRO A 41 -9.36 -4.90 -7.16
N ALA A 42 -10.61 -4.70 -7.60
CA ALA A 42 -11.76 -5.38 -7.03
C ALA A 42 -11.61 -6.91 -7.09
N HIS A 43 -11.98 -7.60 -6.01
CA HIS A 43 -11.98 -9.07 -5.88
C HIS A 43 -10.61 -9.75 -6.00
N THR A 44 -9.53 -9.02 -5.71
CA THR A 44 -8.15 -9.55 -5.70
C THR A 44 -7.61 -9.87 -4.30
N GLY A 45 -8.32 -9.48 -3.24
CA GLY A 45 -7.85 -9.54 -1.85
C GLY A 45 -6.80 -8.49 -1.49
N ARG A 46 -6.46 -7.56 -2.40
CA ARG A 46 -5.49 -6.49 -2.13
C ARG A 46 -6.14 -5.30 -1.42
N HIS A 47 -5.85 -5.19 -0.14
CA HIS A 47 -6.46 -4.19 0.73
C HIS A 47 -5.82 -2.80 0.57
N VAL A 48 -6.69 -1.79 0.50
CA VAL A 48 -6.33 -0.37 0.64
C VAL A 48 -7.20 0.25 1.70
N SER A 49 -6.62 1.08 2.55
CA SER A 49 -7.31 1.78 3.63
C SER A 49 -7.44 3.26 3.30
N ILE A 50 -8.62 3.81 3.50
CA ILE A 50 -8.85 5.25 3.45
C ILE A 50 -9.15 5.70 4.88
N ILE A 51 -8.22 6.45 5.45
CA ILE A 51 -8.26 6.85 6.86
C ILE A 51 -8.28 8.35 7.00
N GLN A 52 -8.84 8.83 8.12
CA GLN A 52 -8.66 10.20 8.57
C GLN A 52 -8.02 10.23 9.96
N PRO A 53 -6.76 10.68 10.08
CA PRO A 53 -6.09 10.80 11.37
C PRO A 53 -6.74 11.85 12.28
N LYS A 54 -6.83 11.59 13.59
CA LYS A 54 -7.36 12.58 14.56
C LYS A 54 -6.51 13.84 14.73
N ASN A 55 -5.24 13.79 14.36
CA ASN A 55 -4.32 14.93 14.44
C ASN A 55 -4.31 15.80 13.16
N ARG A 56 -5.11 15.46 12.14
CA ARG A 56 -5.20 16.16 10.84
C ARG A 56 -6.68 16.21 10.39
N GLU A 57 -7.37 17.29 10.75
CA GLU A 57 -8.83 17.38 10.61
C GLU A 57 -9.36 17.59 9.18
N ASP A 58 -8.53 17.99 8.22
CA ASP A 58 -8.93 18.41 6.87
C ASP A 58 -8.30 17.59 5.74
N MET A 59 -7.82 16.39 6.08
CA MET A 59 -7.05 15.54 5.18
C MET A 59 -7.43 14.08 5.37
N ILE A 60 -7.54 13.34 4.28
CA ILE A 60 -7.57 11.87 4.30
C ILE A 60 -6.22 11.32 3.85
N VAL A 61 -5.94 10.07 4.24
CA VAL A 61 -4.79 9.31 3.76
C VAL A 61 -5.31 8.05 3.08
N VAL A 62 -4.88 7.85 1.82
CA VAL A 62 -4.96 6.55 1.17
C VAL A 62 -3.69 5.78 1.56
N PHE A 63 -3.88 4.72 2.33
CA PHE A 63 -2.82 3.91 2.93
C PHE A 63 -2.88 2.49 2.38
N SER A 64 -1.74 1.93 2.03
CA SER A 64 -1.62 0.52 1.69
C SER A 64 -0.28 -0.03 2.16
N ARG A 65 -0.19 -1.33 2.39
CA ARG A 65 0.99 -1.96 3.00
C ARG A 65 1.23 -3.34 2.41
N ILE A 66 2.47 -3.56 2.01
CA ILE A 66 3.00 -4.90 1.74
C ILE A 66 3.71 -5.39 2.99
N ARG A 67 3.34 -6.57 3.46
CA ARG A 67 4.15 -7.36 4.39
C ARG A 67 4.86 -8.42 3.58
N LEU A 68 6.17 -8.57 3.79
CA LEU A 68 6.93 -9.62 3.14
C LEU A 68 6.61 -10.95 3.83
N ALA A 69 6.28 -11.96 3.02
CA ALA A 69 6.23 -13.33 3.50
C ALA A 69 7.61 -13.78 4.01
N GLU A 70 7.63 -14.70 4.97
CA GLU A 70 8.84 -15.17 5.65
C GLU A 70 9.92 -15.66 4.66
N ALA A 71 9.51 -16.31 3.56
CA ALA A 71 10.42 -16.77 2.51
C ALA A 71 11.21 -15.61 1.88
N HIS A 72 10.55 -14.49 1.56
CA HIS A 72 11.19 -13.31 0.98
C HIS A 72 12.04 -12.55 2.00
N GLN A 73 11.62 -12.51 3.27
CA GLN A 73 12.46 -11.96 4.34
C GLN A 73 13.78 -12.74 4.44
N LYS A 74 13.71 -14.07 4.51
CA LYS A 74 14.89 -14.95 4.54
C LYS A 74 15.76 -14.78 3.30
N ALA A 75 15.16 -14.66 2.11
CA ALA A 75 15.89 -14.48 0.87
C ALA A 75 16.71 -13.17 0.87
N ILE A 76 16.14 -12.06 1.38
CA ILE A 76 16.86 -10.79 1.52
C ILE A 76 17.99 -10.88 2.54
N VAL A 77 17.75 -11.51 3.69
CA VAL A 77 18.79 -11.67 4.72
C VAL A 77 19.96 -12.51 4.18
N ALA A 78 19.68 -13.49 3.33
CA ALA A 78 20.69 -14.34 2.71
C ALA A 78 21.46 -13.66 1.56
N MET A 79 21.01 -12.50 1.06
CA MET A 79 21.72 -11.79 0.00
C MET A 79 23.09 -11.26 0.46
N PRO A 80 24.10 -11.22 -0.42
CA PRO A 80 25.34 -10.49 -0.16
C PRO A 80 25.04 -9.03 0.23
N PRO A 81 25.69 -8.46 1.26
CA PRO A 81 25.36 -7.12 1.79
C PRO A 81 25.32 -6.03 0.72
N LYS A 82 26.26 -6.06 -0.24
CA LYS A 82 26.33 -5.10 -1.34
C LYS A 82 25.13 -5.22 -2.30
N GLU A 83 24.71 -6.44 -2.62
CA GLU A 83 23.54 -6.67 -3.48
C GLU A 83 22.25 -6.26 -2.78
N LYS A 84 22.14 -6.56 -1.47
CA LYS A 84 21.00 -6.12 -0.64
C LYS A 84 20.91 -4.60 -0.65
N GLU A 85 22.02 -3.90 -0.43
CA GLU A 85 22.08 -2.45 -0.47
C GLU A 85 21.72 -1.90 -1.85
N MET A 86 22.24 -2.47 -2.94
CA MET A 86 21.89 -2.07 -4.31
C MET A 86 20.39 -2.22 -4.59
N LEU A 87 19.78 -3.33 -4.18
CA LEU A 87 18.34 -3.56 -4.33
C LEU A 87 17.52 -2.49 -3.58
N LEU A 88 17.89 -2.19 -2.33
CA LEU A 88 17.20 -1.18 -1.53
C LEU A 88 17.34 0.23 -2.15
N TRP A 89 18.52 0.59 -2.64
CA TRP A 89 18.73 1.87 -3.33
C TRP A 89 17.93 1.96 -4.63
N GLN A 90 17.89 0.88 -5.42
CA GLN A 90 17.09 0.84 -6.64
C GLN A 90 15.61 1.09 -6.33
N MET A 91 15.05 0.39 -5.33
CA MET A 91 13.66 0.60 -4.91
C MET A 91 13.41 2.03 -4.44
N ARG A 92 14.35 2.63 -3.70
CA ARG A 92 14.24 4.03 -3.27
C ARG A 92 14.18 4.99 -4.46
N TYR A 93 15.05 4.83 -5.45
CA TYR A 93 15.07 5.72 -6.62
C TYR A 93 13.84 5.57 -7.51
N ASP A 94 13.38 4.33 -7.72
CA ASP A 94 12.21 4.07 -8.56
C ASP A 94 10.91 4.59 -7.91
N LEU A 95 10.83 4.53 -6.58
CA LEU A 95 9.70 5.04 -5.81
C LEU A 95 9.77 6.55 -5.54
N LEU A 96 10.96 7.17 -5.58
CA LEU A 96 11.17 8.58 -5.23
C LEU A 96 10.30 9.56 -6.03
N PHE A 97 10.05 9.24 -7.30
CA PHE A 97 9.32 10.11 -8.22
C PHE A 97 7.83 9.75 -8.34
N GLN A 98 7.36 8.77 -7.57
CA GLN A 98 5.94 8.44 -7.52
C GLN A 98 5.17 9.51 -6.74
N GLN A 99 3.87 9.56 -6.98
CA GLN A 99 3.02 10.49 -6.26
C GLN A 99 2.80 10.05 -4.80
N SER A 100 2.80 8.75 -4.53
CA SER A 100 2.67 8.23 -3.18
C SER A 100 4.01 8.26 -2.45
N SER A 101 3.98 8.70 -1.20
CA SER A 101 5.10 8.55 -0.28
C SER A 101 5.24 7.09 0.12
N PHE A 102 6.46 6.66 0.45
CA PHE A 102 6.73 5.31 0.90
C PHE A 102 7.60 5.30 2.16
N GLU A 103 7.44 4.28 2.99
CA GLU A 103 8.34 4.00 4.10
C GLU A 103 8.70 2.53 4.10
N ILE A 104 10.00 2.25 4.25
CA ILE A 104 10.53 0.92 4.38
C ILE A 104 10.52 0.54 5.86
N GLU A 105 9.67 -0.41 6.22
CA GLU A 105 9.59 -0.93 7.56
C GLU A 105 10.67 -1.99 7.78
N SER A 106 11.47 -1.78 8.82
CA SER A 106 12.52 -2.71 9.18
C SER A 106 12.48 -3.00 10.67
N ASP A 107 12.68 -4.27 11.02
CA ASP A 107 12.85 -4.72 12.39
C ASP A 107 14.25 -5.32 12.53
N ARG A 108 15.01 -4.84 13.52
CA ARG A 108 16.41 -5.22 13.76
C ARG A 108 17.34 -5.13 12.53
N GLY A 109 17.00 -4.29 11.56
CA GLY A 109 17.75 -4.10 10.31
C GLY A 109 17.30 -4.99 9.13
N ASP A 110 16.28 -5.82 9.34
CA ASP A 110 15.70 -6.68 8.31
C ASP A 110 14.40 -6.10 7.78
N LEU A 111 14.25 -6.16 6.45
CA LEU A 111 13.09 -5.62 5.76
C LEU A 111 11.86 -6.47 6.09
N GLN A 112 10.86 -5.84 6.72
CA GLN A 112 9.59 -6.49 7.10
C GLN A 112 8.47 -6.18 6.13
N GLY A 113 8.46 -4.96 5.61
CA GLY A 113 7.39 -4.50 4.75
C GLY A 113 7.68 -3.11 4.21
N ILE A 114 6.77 -2.66 3.37
CA ILE A 114 6.79 -1.32 2.81
C ILE A 114 5.35 -0.82 2.87
N HIS A 115 5.15 0.40 3.31
CA HIS A 115 3.84 1.03 3.26
C HIS A 115 3.86 2.27 2.38
N PHE A 116 2.72 2.54 1.74
CA PHE A 116 2.52 3.64 0.83
C PHE A 116 1.41 4.54 1.34
N THR A 117 1.64 5.85 1.26
CA THR A 117 0.69 6.86 1.71
C THR A 117 0.49 7.92 0.65
N ARG A 118 -0.76 8.33 0.48
CA ARG A 118 -1.13 9.47 -0.36
C ARG A 118 -2.13 10.33 0.38
N GLU A 119 -1.71 11.53 0.73
CA GLU A 119 -2.54 12.54 1.39
C GLU A 119 -3.46 13.24 0.36
N ILE A 120 -4.72 13.45 0.73
CA ILE A 120 -5.67 14.26 -0.04
C ILE A 120 -6.38 15.20 0.92
N TYR A 121 -6.14 16.50 0.74
CA TYR A 121 -6.83 17.55 1.48
C TYR A 121 -8.27 17.71 0.97
N TYR A 122 -9.16 18.15 1.87
CA TYR A 122 -10.59 18.24 1.60
C TYR A 122 -10.96 19.20 0.47
N ASP A 123 -10.15 20.23 0.25
CA ASP A 123 -10.30 21.20 -0.84
C ASP A 123 -9.92 20.62 -2.22
N GLY A 124 -9.05 19.62 -2.25
CA GLY A 124 -8.69 18.83 -3.44
C GLY A 124 -9.45 17.52 -3.58
N LEU A 125 -10.29 17.15 -2.61
CA LEU A 125 -10.95 15.85 -2.56
C LEU A 125 -12.09 15.75 -3.60
N THR A 126 -11.81 14.99 -4.64
CA THR A 126 -12.78 14.59 -5.67
C THR A 126 -12.77 13.08 -5.84
N LYS A 127 -13.85 12.51 -6.42
CA LYS A 127 -13.89 11.09 -6.77
C LYS A 127 -12.67 10.71 -7.63
N ASN A 128 -12.35 11.54 -8.62
CA ASN A 128 -11.19 11.31 -9.47
C ASN A 128 -9.88 11.27 -8.68
N LYS A 129 -9.63 12.26 -7.80
CA LYS A 129 -8.39 12.33 -7.04
C LYS A 129 -8.24 11.14 -6.07
N LEU A 130 -9.34 10.71 -5.46
CA LEU A 130 -9.36 9.51 -4.62
C LEU A 130 -8.98 8.27 -5.44
N MET A 131 -9.60 8.07 -6.61
CA MET A 131 -9.30 6.91 -7.46
C MET A 131 -7.88 6.94 -8.03
N GLU A 132 -7.35 8.12 -8.33
CA GLU A 132 -5.93 8.28 -8.71
C GLU A 132 -5.00 7.83 -7.60
N ALA A 133 -5.24 8.25 -6.36
CA ALA A 133 -4.44 7.86 -5.21
C ALA A 133 -4.49 6.35 -4.94
N VAL A 134 -5.68 5.75 -5.01
CA VAL A 134 -5.85 4.29 -4.86
C VAL A 134 -5.05 3.53 -5.93
N ARG A 135 -5.17 3.96 -7.20
CA ARG A 135 -4.42 3.37 -8.32
C ARG A 135 -2.92 3.54 -8.17
N GLU A 136 -2.47 4.70 -7.71
CA GLU A 136 -1.05 4.99 -7.52
C GLU A 136 -0.42 4.10 -6.45
N ASN A 137 -1.05 3.99 -5.27
CA ASN A 137 -0.60 3.08 -4.23
C ASN A 137 -0.48 1.65 -4.76
N PHE A 138 -1.49 1.16 -5.49
CA PHE A 138 -1.45 -0.17 -6.09
C PHE A 138 -0.30 -0.34 -7.09
N LYS A 139 0.02 0.66 -7.91
CA LYS A 139 1.17 0.59 -8.83
C LYS A 139 2.50 0.51 -8.08
N CYS A 140 2.64 1.28 -7.00
CA CYS A 140 3.83 1.23 -6.16
C CYS A 140 3.99 -0.15 -5.50
N GLU A 141 2.88 -0.73 -5.03
CA GLU A 141 2.88 -2.10 -4.51
C GLU A 141 3.24 -3.14 -5.58
N LEU A 142 2.64 -3.01 -6.76
CA LEU A 142 2.89 -3.92 -7.87
C LEU A 142 4.35 -3.87 -8.30
N TYR A 143 4.97 -2.69 -8.32
CA TYR A 143 6.40 -2.53 -8.56
C TYR A 143 7.24 -3.34 -7.55
N ILE A 144 6.94 -3.24 -6.26
CA ILE A 144 7.67 -4.03 -5.23
C ILE A 144 7.50 -5.53 -5.46
N VAL A 145 6.25 -5.99 -5.67
CA VAL A 145 5.98 -7.41 -5.92
C VAL A 145 6.77 -7.92 -7.13
N TRP A 146 6.74 -7.19 -8.24
CA TRP A 146 7.47 -7.56 -9.45
C TRP A 146 8.97 -7.50 -9.28
N LYS A 147 9.50 -6.51 -8.53
CA LYS A 147 10.92 -6.43 -8.25
C LYS A 147 11.41 -7.63 -7.44
N PHE A 148 10.62 -8.06 -6.45
CA PHE A 148 10.93 -9.26 -5.69
C PHE A 148 10.83 -10.53 -6.52
N GLN A 149 9.82 -10.64 -7.40
CA GLN A 149 9.72 -11.76 -8.34
C GLN A 149 10.87 -11.78 -9.35
N GLU A 150 11.36 -10.63 -9.81
CA GLU A 150 12.52 -10.53 -10.70
C GLU A 150 13.80 -11.03 -10.01
N VAL A 151 14.03 -10.62 -8.75
CA VAL A 151 15.25 -10.93 -8.01
C VAL A 151 15.24 -12.33 -7.41
N PHE A 152 14.09 -12.79 -6.90
CA PHE A 152 13.96 -14.03 -6.12
C PHE A 152 13.06 -15.08 -6.76
N GLY A 153 12.30 -14.75 -7.81
CA GLY A 153 11.46 -15.72 -8.51
C GLY A 153 12.31 -16.73 -9.29
N GLU A 154 11.70 -17.85 -9.67
CA GLU A 154 12.35 -19.00 -10.33
C GLU A 154 12.92 -18.71 -11.75
N GLY A 155 13.01 -17.42 -12.14
CA GLY A 155 13.38 -16.97 -13.48
C GLY A 155 14.87 -16.88 -13.80
N HIS A 156 15.80 -17.17 -12.87
CA HIS A 156 17.24 -17.10 -13.18
C HIS A 156 18.13 -18.25 -12.69
N THR A 157 17.61 -19.25 -11.96
CA THR A 157 18.39 -20.47 -11.67
C THR A 157 17.51 -21.71 -11.50
N ASN A 158 17.59 -22.62 -12.47
CA ASN A 158 17.25 -24.05 -12.44
C ASN A 158 15.81 -24.48 -12.12
N LYS A 159 15.21 -25.13 -13.13
CA LYS A 159 14.10 -26.11 -13.08
C LYS A 159 13.61 -26.50 -11.67
N ALA A 160 12.51 -25.91 -11.24
CA ALA A 160 11.39 -26.60 -10.61
C ALA A 160 10.12 -25.84 -11.00
N SER A 161 9.07 -26.56 -11.39
CA SER A 161 7.85 -26.00 -11.96
C SER A 161 6.75 -26.03 -10.91
N GLY A 162 6.36 -24.86 -10.40
CA GLY A 162 5.14 -24.64 -9.63
C GLY A 162 4.64 -23.21 -9.81
N PRO A 163 3.32 -22.95 -9.67
CA PRO A 163 2.83 -21.58 -9.69
C PRO A 163 3.44 -20.78 -8.51
N PRO A 164 3.77 -19.49 -8.69
CA PRO A 164 4.38 -18.68 -7.64
C PRO A 164 3.51 -18.64 -6.37
N GLU A 165 4.13 -18.75 -5.20
CA GLU A 165 3.41 -18.61 -3.92
C GLU A 165 2.79 -17.20 -3.78
N PRO A 166 1.58 -17.10 -3.21
CA PRO A 166 0.92 -15.82 -3.01
C PRO A 166 1.63 -14.97 -1.96
N MET A 167 1.92 -13.71 -2.31
CA MET A 167 2.54 -12.70 -1.44
C MET A 167 1.61 -12.15 -0.35
N TYR A 168 0.35 -12.61 -0.30
CA TYR A 168 -0.67 -12.10 0.60
C TYR A 168 -1.00 -13.18 1.63
N CYS A 169 -0.84 -12.85 2.92
CA CYS A 169 -1.39 -13.60 4.05
C CYS A 169 -2.71 -12.97 4.49
#